data_AF-A0A3L7NED6-F1
#
_entry.id   AF-A0A3L7NED6-F1
#
_cell.length_a   1.000
_cell.length_b   1.000
_cell.length_c   1.000
_cell.angle_alpha   90.00
_cell.angle_beta   90.00
_cell.angle_gamma   90.00
#
_symmetry.space_group_name_H-M   'P 1'
#
loop_
_entity.id
_entity.type
_entity.pdbx_description
1 polymer ?
#
loop_
_entity_poly.entity_id
_entity_poly.type
_entity_poly.pdbx_seq_one_letter_code
_entity_poly.pdbx_strand_id
1 'polypeptide(L)' 'MTKSIIDQLRQAIESADVSRYEIARQTGVAQQTLSKFVLRERGISLAGLDAVAEYLGLELVKRSKSKRPTK' A
#
# COMPACT_ATOMS: atom_id res chain seq x y z
N MET A 1 6.31 -10.65 13.70
CA MET A 1 6.58 -9.20 13.69
C MET A 1 5.41 -8.48 13.03
N THR A 2 5.02 -7.30 13.51
CA THR A 2 3.95 -6.52 12.89
C THR A 2 4.45 -5.86 11.62
N LYS A 3 3.72 -5.99 10.51
CA LYS A 3 4.07 -5.36 9.23
C LYS A 3 4.13 -3.84 9.39
N SER A 4 5.12 -3.21 8.77
CA SER A 4 5.17 -1.75 8.67
C SER A 4 4.00 -1.24 7.82
N ILE A 5 3.70 0.05 7.87
CA ILE A 5 2.67 0.67 6.99
C ILE A 5 3.08 0.50 5.52
N ILE A 6 4.37 0.65 5.23
CA ILE A 6 4.92 0.50 3.88
C ILE A 6 4.77 -0.95 3.38
N ASP A 7 4.99 -1.95 4.23
CA ASP A 7 4.79 -3.35 3.86
C ASP A 7 3.31 -3.68 3.64
N GLN A 8 2.41 -3.07 4.40
CA GLN A 8 0.97 -3.22 4.19
C GLN A 8 0.54 -2.62 2.85
N LEU A 9 1.06 -1.44 2.49
CA LEU A 9 0.79 -0.84 1.19
C LEU A 9 1.33 -1.68 0.03
N ARG A 10 2.56 -2.20 0.13
CA ARG A 10 3.12 -3.11 -0.88
C ARG A 10 2.23 -4.33 -1.06
N GLN A 11 1.83 -4.95 0.04
CA GLN A 11 0.95 -6.11 -0.01
C GLN A 11 -0.40 -5.77 -0.65
N ALA A 12 -1.00 -4.63 -0.32
CA ALA A 12 -2.27 -4.20 -0.92
C ALA A 12 -2.15 -4.01 -2.43
N ILE A 13 -1.03 -3.47 -2.92
CA ILE A 13 -0.74 -3.35 -4.36
C ILE A 13 -0.58 -4.74 -5.01
N GLU A 14 0.08 -5.68 -4.34
CA GLU A 14 0.29 -7.04 -4.86
C GLU A 14 -0.96 -7.91 -4.84
N SER A 15 -1.86 -7.70 -3.88
CA SER A 15 -3.12 -8.43 -3.74
C SER A 15 -4.30 -7.75 -4.42
N ALA A 16 -4.10 -6.61 -5.08
CA ALA A 16 -5.16 -5.93 -5.81
C ALA A 16 -5.58 -6.75 -7.03
N ASP A 17 -6.89 -6.77 -7.33
CA ASP A 17 -7.44 -7.44 -8.51
C ASP A 17 -7.10 -6.72 -9.82
N VAL A 18 -6.34 -5.62 -9.75
CA VAL A 18 -5.90 -4.81 -10.88
C VAL A 18 -4.39 -4.89 -11.04
N SER A 19 -3.92 -4.81 -12.29
CA SER A 19 -2.49 -4.81 -12.56
C SER A 19 -1.80 -3.57 -11.99
N ARG A 20 -0.50 -3.70 -11.65
CA ARG A 20 0.33 -2.54 -11.25
C ARG A 20 0.33 -1.42 -12.29
N TYR A 21 0.17 -1.76 -13.57
CA TYR A 21 0.06 -0.81 -14.65
C TYR A 21 -1.23 0.01 -14.55
N GLU A 22 -2.36 -0.62 -14.24
CA GLU A 22 -3.63 0.07 -14.06
C GLU A 22 -3.56 1.01 -12.85
N ILE A 23 -2.99 0.56 -11.73
CA ILE A 23 -2.75 1.41 -10.55
C ILE A 23 -1.89 2.63 -10.96
N ALA A 24 -0.80 2.41 -11.71
CA ALA A 24 0.06 3.49 -12.20
C ALA A 24 -0.72 4.53 -13.01
N ARG A 25 -1.57 4.04 -13.93
CA ARG A 25 -2.38 4.88 -14.82
C ARG A 25 -3.41 5.71 -14.06
N GLN A 26 -4.10 5.11 -13.10
CA GLN A 26 -5.19 5.76 -12.36
C GLN A 26 -4.67 6.74 -11.31
N THR A 27 -3.54 6.42 -10.68
CA THR A 27 -2.96 7.23 -9.59
C THR A 27 -2.01 8.33 -10.10
N GLY A 28 -1.64 8.30 -11.38
CA GLY A 28 -0.61 9.19 -11.95
C GLY A 28 0.82 8.88 -11.47
N VAL A 29 1.01 7.82 -10.68
CA VAL A 29 2.34 7.35 -10.26
C VAL A 29 3.01 6.63 -11.42
N ALA A 30 4.27 6.98 -11.72
CA ALA A 30 5.02 6.30 -12.77
C ALA A 30 5.12 4.78 -12.49
N GLN A 31 4.83 3.96 -13.51
CA GLN A 31 4.86 2.49 -13.39
C GLN A 31 6.22 1.97 -12.88
N GLN A 32 7.33 2.58 -13.29
CA GLN A 32 8.67 2.22 -12.81
C GLN A 32 8.81 2.46 -11.29
N THR A 33 8.21 3.53 -10.78
CA THR A 33 8.20 3.84 -9.34
C THR A 33 7.41 2.78 -8.58
N LEU A 34 6.22 2.41 -9.04
CA LEU A 34 5.42 1.34 -8.43
C LEU A 34 6.16 -0.01 -8.46
N SER A 35 6.78 -0.35 -9.58
CA SER A 35 7.56 -1.59 -9.71
C SER A 35 8.72 -1.64 -8.70
N LYS A 36 9.56 -0.60 -8.68
CA LYS A 36 10.70 -0.50 -7.74
C LYS A 36 10.24 -0.43 -6.28
N PHE A 37 9.07 0.16 -6.02
CA PHE A 37 8.49 0.21 -4.69
C PHE A 37 8.08 -1.16 -4.18
N VAL A 38 7.37 -1.94 -5.00
CA VAL A 38 6.97 -3.31 -4.67
C VAL A 38 8.21 -4.21 -4.50
N LEU A 39 9.21 -4.07 -5.38
CA LEU A 39 10.49 -4.79 -5.32
C LEU A 39 11.42 -4.35 -4.18
N ARG A 40 11.01 -3.37 -3.35
CA ARG A 40 11.80 -2.82 -2.24
C ARG A 40 13.12 -2.13 -2.64
N GLU A 41 13.28 -1.80 -3.91
CA GLU A 41 14.49 -1.15 -4.45
C GLU A 41 14.49 0.37 -4.22
N ARG A 42 13.30 0.99 -4.20
CA ARG A 42 13.14 2.44 -3.99
C ARG A 42 11.85 2.75 -3.23
N GLY A 43 11.83 3.87 -2.52
CA GLY A 43 10.60 4.44 -1.96
C GLY A 43 9.69 5.04 -3.03
N ILE A 44 8.50 5.43 -2.59
CA ILE A 44 7.55 6.28 -3.34
C ILE A 44 7.43 7.62 -2.61
N SER A 45 7.03 8.69 -3.30
CA SER A 45 6.72 9.97 -2.65
C SER A 45 5.49 9.84 -1.76
N LEU A 46 5.34 10.74 -0.77
CA LEU A 46 4.14 10.78 0.08
C LEU A 46 2.88 11.03 -0.75
N ALA A 47 2.92 11.95 -1.72
CA ALA A 47 1.80 12.20 -2.62
C ALA A 47 1.43 10.94 -3.45
N GLY A 48 2.43 10.18 -3.92
CA GLY A 48 2.17 8.94 -4.64
C GLY A 48 1.64 7.83 -3.72
N LEU A 49 2.07 7.82 -2.46
CA LEU A 49 1.53 6.92 -1.45
C LEU A 49 0.04 7.21 -1.18
N ASP A 50 -0.31 8.47 -0.97
CA ASP A 50 -1.69 8.90 -0.72
C ASP A 50 -2.58 8.59 -1.93
N ALA A 51 -2.13 8.90 -3.15
CA ALA A 51 -2.90 8.60 -4.37
C ALA A 51 -3.17 7.09 -4.54
N VAL A 52 -2.18 6.24 -4.25
CA VAL A 52 -2.36 4.78 -4.32
C VAL A 52 -3.27 4.29 -3.20
N ALA A 53 -3.14 4.84 -1.99
CA ALA A 53 -4.01 4.49 -0.87
C ALA A 53 -5.47 4.85 -1.17
N GLU A 54 -5.73 6.06 -1.68
CA GLU A 54 -7.06 6.52 -2.09
C GLU A 54 -7.65 5.64 -3.19
N TYR A 55 -6.88 5.35 -4.24
CA TYR A 55 -7.32 4.49 -5.35
C TYR A 55 -7.68 3.07 -4.89
N LEU A 56 -6.93 2.51 -3.94
CA LEU A 56 -7.18 1.18 -3.38
C LEU A 56 -8.19 1.18 -2.22
N GLY A 57 -8.77 2.33 -1.87
CA GLY A 57 -9.72 2.44 -0.76
C GLY A 57 -9.11 2.12 0.61
N LEU A 58 -7.83 2.43 0.81
CA LEU A 58 -7.09 2.16 2.03
C LEU A 58 -7.18 3.34 3.00
N GLU A 59 -7.30 3.02 4.28
CA GLU A 59 -7.31 3.99 5.36
C GLU A 59 -6.31 3.62 6.47
N LEU A 60 -5.80 4.64 7.16
CA LEU A 60 -4.84 4.48 8.23
C LEU A 60 -5.57 4.33 9.57
N VAL A 61 -5.74 3.09 10.02
CA VAL A 61 -6.44 2.78 11.27
C VAL A 61 -5.48 2.52 12.43
N LYS A 62 -5.89 2.91 13.64
CA LYS A 62 -5.15 2.56 14.85
C LYS A 62 -5.19 1.05 15.03
N ARG A 63 -4.02 0.41 15.03
CA ARG A 63 -3.91 -1.01 15.35
C ARG A 63 -4.52 -1.27 16.74
N SER A 64 -5.58 -2.07 16.78
CA SER A 64 -6.12 -2.56 18.05
C SER A 64 -5.05 -3.43 18.71
N LYS A 65 -4.62 -3.05 19.92
CA LYS A 65 -3.93 -3.98 20.82
C LYS A 65 -5.02 -4.95 21.24
N SER A 66 -5.06 -6.14 20.62
CA SER A 66 -6.06 -7.18 20.90
C SER A 66 -6.46 -7.17 22.39
N LYS A 67 -7.74 -6.89 22.67
CA LYS A 67 -8.32 -7.20 23.98
C LYS A 67 -8.27 -8.72 24.07
N ARG A 68 -7.63 -9.22 25.13
CA ARG A 68 -7.70 -10.61 25.59
C ARG A 68 -9.10 -11.19 25.30
N PRO A 69 -9.23 -12.46 24.88
CA PRO A 69 -10.55 -13.07 24.79
C PRO A 69 -11.19 -12.97 26.16
N THR A 70 -12.24 -12.16 26.26
CA THR A 70 -13.12 -12.16 27.43
C THR A 70 -13.83 -13.49 27.41
N LYS A 71 -13.41 -14.32 28.37
CA LYS A 71 -14.00 -15.52 28.97
C LYS A 71 -15.30 -16.04 28.36
#